data_AF-X1I484-F1
#
_entry.id   AF-X1I484-F1
#
_cell.length_a   1.000
_cell.length_b   1.000
_cell.length_c   1.000
_cell.angle_alpha   90.00
_cell.angle_beta   90.00
_cell.angle_gamma   90.00
#
_symmetry.space_group_name_H-M   'P 1'
#
loop_
_entity.id
_entity.type
_entity.pdbx_description
1 polymer ?
#
loop_
_entity_poly.entity_id
_entity_poly.type
_entity_poly.pdbx_seq_one_letter_code
_entity_poly.pdbx_strand_id
1 'polypeptide(L)'
;MYCTAATAELCDIMLRDSARLQEEEADFANRHGYSKHHPAQPLYTLDDAQRALHLLKPVAFDECTALGGGLAFRLLPAGHILGAASVVMHWDHKVLAFSGDLGRYHDPIMQPPLAPAHADYLVVESTYGDRLHPESDPENELAALFDKTFARGGVVVMPCFTVGRAQEILHYIARLKASGRMARVPVFVDSPMATDVTEIYRHHILEHRLTPSEANALGHAATMIRSVEQSKA
;
A
#
# COMPACT_ATOMS: atom_id res chain seq x y z
N MET A 1 0.15 -17.23 -10.61
CA MET A 1 0.72 -16.52 -9.45
C MET A 1 -0.39 -16.38 -8.43
N TYR A 2 -0.22 -16.85 -7.20
CA TYR A 2 -1.28 -16.79 -6.18
C TYR A 2 -1.12 -15.54 -5.30
N CYS A 3 -2.22 -14.92 -4.91
CA CYS A 3 -2.25 -13.72 -4.06
C CYS A 3 -3.62 -13.59 -3.38
N THR A 4 -3.79 -12.58 -2.52
CA THR A 4 -5.11 -12.21 -1.98
C THR A 4 -5.92 -11.42 -3.00
N ALA A 5 -7.24 -11.29 -2.79
CA ALA A 5 -8.12 -10.50 -3.64
C ALA A 5 -7.71 -9.01 -3.67
N ALA A 6 -7.50 -8.41 -2.51
CA ALA A 6 -7.01 -7.04 -2.42
C ALA A 6 -5.63 -6.85 -3.09
N THR A 7 -4.70 -7.80 -2.94
CA THR A 7 -3.42 -7.73 -3.67
C THR A 7 -3.62 -7.73 -5.19
N ALA A 8 -4.56 -8.52 -5.71
CA ALA A 8 -4.81 -8.56 -7.15
C ALA A 8 -5.35 -7.22 -7.69
N GLU A 9 -6.27 -6.59 -6.97
CA GLU A 9 -6.79 -5.25 -7.31
C GLU A 9 -5.70 -4.18 -7.23
N LEU A 10 -4.88 -4.20 -6.17
CA LEU A 10 -3.74 -3.29 -6.04
C LEU A 10 -2.73 -3.49 -7.17
N CYS A 11 -2.41 -4.74 -7.52
CA CYS A 11 -1.50 -5.05 -8.63
C CYS A 11 -2.03 -4.53 -9.96
N ASP A 12 -3.34 -4.60 -10.23
CA ASP A 12 -3.93 -4.10 -11.49
C ASP A 12 -3.63 -2.61 -11.69
N ILE A 13 -3.73 -1.82 -10.62
CA ILE A 13 -3.41 -0.39 -10.67
C ILE A 13 -1.89 -0.18 -10.74
N MET A 14 -1.14 -0.77 -9.80
CA MET A 14 0.29 -0.48 -9.61
C MET A 14 1.15 -0.95 -10.78
N LEU A 15 0.89 -2.13 -11.34
CA LEU A 15 1.70 -2.67 -12.44
C LEU A 15 1.50 -1.87 -13.73
N ARG A 16 0.28 -1.39 -13.99
CA ARG A 16 -0.01 -0.55 -15.16
C ARG A 16 0.65 0.82 -15.04
N ASP A 17 0.55 1.45 -13.86
CA ASP A 17 1.19 2.75 -13.64
C ASP A 17 2.72 2.65 -13.70
N SER A 18 3.31 1.63 -13.06
CA SER A 18 4.76 1.42 -13.12
C SER A 18 5.26 1.13 -14.54
N ALA A 19 4.53 0.35 -15.34
CA ALA A 19 4.87 0.13 -16.74
C ALA A 19 4.88 1.43 -17.55
N ARG A 20 3.83 2.24 -17.42
CA ARG A 20 3.72 3.54 -18.11
C ARG A 20 4.86 4.48 -17.72
N LEU A 21 5.18 4.58 -16.43
CA LEU A 21 6.28 5.41 -15.94
C LEU A 21 7.64 4.97 -16.52
N GLN A 22 7.86 3.64 -16.61
CA GLN A 22 9.09 3.12 -17.19
C GLN A 22 9.20 3.37 -18.70
N GLU A 23 8.10 3.24 -19.44
CA GLU A 23 8.05 3.59 -20.87
C GLU A 23 8.34 5.08 -21.08
N GLU A 24 7.74 5.95 -20.29
CA GLU A 24 7.99 7.40 -20.31
C GLU A 24 9.44 7.75 -20.00
N GLU A 25 10.05 7.08 -19.01
CA GLU A 25 11.45 7.27 -18.64
C GLU A 25 12.41 6.78 -19.76
N ALA A 26 12.13 5.63 -20.37
CA ALA A 26 12.91 5.13 -21.50
C ALA A 26 12.85 6.07 -22.71
N ASP A 27 11.65 6.57 -23.04
CA ASP A 27 11.44 7.57 -24.08
C ASP A 27 12.16 8.88 -23.78
N PHE A 28 12.08 9.35 -22.53
CA PHE A 28 12.79 10.56 -22.10
C PHE A 28 14.30 10.38 -22.20
N ALA A 29 14.83 9.21 -21.83
CA ALA A 29 16.23 8.87 -21.95
C ALA A 29 16.70 8.79 -23.41
N ASN A 30 15.88 8.23 -24.30
CA ASN A 30 16.15 8.20 -25.74
C ASN A 30 16.18 9.62 -26.34
N ARG A 31 15.28 10.51 -25.92
CA ARG A 31 15.25 11.92 -26.38
C ARG A 31 16.47 12.73 -25.92
N HIS A 32 16.99 12.47 -24.72
CA HIS A 32 18.06 13.27 -24.10
C HIS A 32 19.45 12.61 -24.13
N GLY A 33 19.55 11.33 -24.50
CA GLY A 33 20.81 10.63 -24.72
C GLY A 33 21.64 10.37 -23.45
N TYR A 34 21.02 10.31 -22.25
CA TYR A 34 21.76 10.05 -21.00
C TYR A 34 21.81 8.56 -20.62
N SER A 35 21.12 7.69 -21.36
CA SER A 35 21.14 6.25 -21.08
C SER A 35 22.46 5.62 -21.52
N LYS A 36 22.85 4.55 -20.82
CA LYS A 36 23.94 3.66 -21.23
C LYS A 36 23.52 2.77 -22.41
N HIS A 37 22.22 2.48 -22.50
CA HIS A 37 21.61 1.60 -23.50
C HIS A 37 21.07 2.42 -24.68
N HIS A 38 21.24 1.89 -25.89
CA HIS A 38 20.84 2.55 -27.14
C HIS A 38 20.17 1.52 -28.07
N PRO A 39 18.83 1.53 -28.20
CA PRO A 39 17.89 2.40 -27.48
C PRO A 39 17.81 2.06 -25.98
N ALA A 40 17.43 3.05 -25.17
CA ALA A 40 16.92 2.79 -23.83
C ALA A 40 15.58 2.05 -23.95
N GLN A 41 15.40 1.01 -23.14
CA GLN A 41 14.17 0.22 -23.08
C GLN A 41 13.67 0.19 -21.62
N PRO A 42 12.35 0.18 -21.40
CA PRO A 42 11.80 -0.08 -20.07
C PRO A 42 12.13 -1.52 -19.63
N LEU A 43 12.08 -1.81 -18.32
CA LEU A 43 12.28 -3.19 -17.85
C LEU A 43 11.12 -4.09 -18.30
N TYR A 44 9.92 -3.54 -18.36
CA TYR A 44 8.72 -4.15 -18.92
C TYR A 44 7.76 -3.08 -19.42
N THR A 45 6.90 -3.47 -20.36
CA THR A 45 5.91 -2.61 -21.02
C THR A 45 4.52 -2.74 -20.39
N LEU A 46 3.60 -1.86 -20.78
CA LEU A 46 2.20 -1.98 -20.37
C LEU A 46 1.59 -3.32 -20.81
N ASP A 47 1.96 -3.82 -21.99
CA ASP A 47 1.52 -5.12 -22.49
C ASP A 47 2.05 -6.27 -21.64
N ASP A 48 3.29 -6.18 -21.15
CA ASP A 48 3.87 -7.17 -20.23
C ASP A 48 3.11 -7.19 -18.91
N ALA A 49 2.82 -6.01 -18.35
CA ALA A 49 2.04 -5.87 -17.12
C ALA A 49 0.65 -6.51 -17.27
N GLN A 50 -0.05 -6.23 -18.37
CA GLN A 50 -1.35 -6.83 -18.66
C GLN A 50 -1.29 -8.35 -18.75
N ARG A 51 -0.27 -8.91 -19.41
CA ARG A 51 -0.10 -10.37 -19.48
C ARG A 51 0.17 -10.96 -18.10
N ALA A 52 0.98 -10.31 -17.27
CA ALA A 52 1.26 -10.76 -15.91
C ALA A 52 0.00 -10.74 -15.02
N LEU A 53 -0.83 -9.71 -15.13
CA LEU A 53 -2.07 -9.56 -14.37
C LEU A 53 -3.06 -10.71 -14.63
N HIS A 54 -3.17 -11.19 -15.88
CA HIS A 54 -4.00 -12.36 -16.21
C HIS A 54 -3.54 -13.67 -15.56
N LEU A 55 -2.31 -13.73 -15.03
CA LEU A 55 -1.77 -14.90 -14.35
C LEU A 55 -2.04 -14.89 -12.84
N LEU A 56 -2.59 -13.80 -12.29
CA LEU A 56 -2.97 -13.70 -10.89
C LEU A 56 -4.15 -14.62 -10.58
N LYS A 57 -4.05 -15.34 -9.47
CA LYS A 57 -5.04 -16.26 -8.94
C LYS A 57 -5.34 -15.86 -7.50
N PRO A 58 -6.36 -15.00 -7.29
CA PRO A 58 -6.80 -14.65 -5.95
C PRO A 58 -7.25 -15.90 -5.18
N VAL A 59 -6.82 -16.01 -3.92
CA VAL A 59 -7.28 -17.02 -2.95
C VAL A 59 -7.63 -16.35 -1.64
N ALA A 60 -8.56 -16.93 -0.87
CA ALA A 60 -8.97 -16.34 0.39
C ALA A 60 -7.90 -16.51 1.48
N PHE A 61 -7.94 -15.63 2.48
CA PHE A 61 -7.17 -15.84 3.70
C PHE A 61 -7.59 -17.14 4.40
N ASP A 62 -6.61 -17.81 5.00
CA ASP A 62 -6.72 -19.08 5.72
C ASP A 62 -7.29 -20.27 4.90
N GLU A 63 -7.41 -20.11 3.57
CA GLU A 63 -7.79 -21.18 2.66
C GLU A 63 -6.57 -22.04 2.30
N CYS A 64 -6.69 -23.36 2.47
CA CYS A 64 -5.66 -24.31 2.07
C CYS A 64 -5.70 -24.57 0.56
N THR A 65 -4.72 -24.03 -0.17
CA THR A 65 -4.57 -24.17 -1.62
C THR A 65 -3.51 -25.22 -1.94
N ALA A 66 -3.91 -26.31 -2.62
CA ALA A 66 -2.99 -27.35 -3.06
C ALA A 66 -2.26 -26.96 -4.36
N LEU A 67 -0.94 -27.17 -4.39
CA LEU A 67 -0.08 -26.96 -5.57
C LEU A 67 0.32 -28.27 -6.26
N GLY A 68 -0.02 -29.41 -5.66
CA GLY A 68 0.34 -30.75 -6.13
C GLY A 68 1.62 -31.27 -5.48
N GLY A 69 1.88 -32.58 -5.61
CA GLY A 69 3.09 -33.21 -5.05
C GLY A 69 3.21 -33.12 -3.53
N GLY A 70 2.08 -33.11 -2.81
CA GLY A 70 2.05 -32.96 -1.35
C GLY A 70 2.31 -31.53 -0.85
N LEU A 71 2.48 -30.55 -1.75
CA LEU A 71 2.65 -29.14 -1.41
C LEU A 71 1.29 -28.44 -1.37
N ALA A 72 1.03 -27.74 -0.26
CA ALA A 72 -0.09 -26.83 -0.12
C ALA A 72 0.35 -25.56 0.61
N PHE A 73 -0.41 -24.48 0.48
CA PHE A 73 -0.17 -23.26 1.24
C PHE A 73 -1.49 -22.63 1.69
N ARG A 74 -1.40 -21.75 2.67
CA ARG A 74 -2.47 -20.81 3.03
C ARG A 74 -1.88 -19.43 3.25
N LEU A 75 -2.70 -18.41 3.05
CA LEU A 75 -2.35 -17.01 3.29
C LEU A 75 -2.88 -16.59 4.66
N LEU A 76 -2.04 -16.04 5.52
CA LEU A 76 -2.46 -15.43 6.80
C LEU A 76 -2.32 -13.91 6.69
N PRO A 77 -3.23 -13.11 7.27
CA PRO A 77 -3.11 -11.65 7.26
C PRO A 77 -1.77 -11.19 7.84
N ALA A 78 -1.00 -10.41 7.09
CA ALA A 78 0.25 -9.81 7.56
C ALA A 78 0.05 -8.41 8.15
N GLY A 79 -1.07 -7.75 7.88
CA GLY A 79 -1.42 -6.45 8.46
C GLY A 79 -0.56 -5.26 7.99
N HIS A 80 0.35 -5.44 7.03
CA HIS A 80 1.25 -4.39 6.58
C HIS A 80 0.57 -3.34 5.69
N ILE A 81 -0.10 -3.82 4.63
CA ILE A 81 -1.01 -3.06 3.77
C ILE A 81 -2.22 -3.94 3.46
N LEU A 82 -3.23 -3.37 2.81
CA LEU A 82 -4.40 -4.12 2.37
C LEU A 82 -4.00 -5.32 1.51
N GLY A 83 -4.57 -6.49 1.78
CA GLY A 83 -4.21 -7.75 1.11
C GLY A 83 -2.85 -8.36 1.50
N ALA A 84 -2.01 -7.71 2.31
CA ALA A 84 -0.72 -8.25 2.69
C ALA A 84 -0.86 -9.58 3.44
N ALA A 85 -0.05 -10.57 3.06
CA ALA A 85 -0.15 -11.91 3.59
C ALA A 85 1.20 -12.53 3.91
N SER A 86 1.25 -13.24 5.05
CA SER A 86 2.23 -14.26 5.32
C SER A 86 1.82 -15.55 4.61
N VAL A 87 2.78 -16.27 4.03
CA VAL A 87 2.54 -17.54 3.34
C VAL A 87 2.97 -18.69 4.24
N VAL A 88 2.03 -19.56 4.60
CA VAL A 88 2.32 -20.78 5.36
C VAL A 88 2.20 -21.96 4.41
N MET A 89 3.32 -22.63 4.17
CA MET A 89 3.44 -23.75 3.25
C MET A 89 3.58 -25.06 4.03
N HIS A 90 2.80 -26.04 3.63
CA HIS A 90 2.87 -27.42 4.11
C HIS A 90 3.45 -28.29 2.99
N TRP A 91 4.57 -28.95 3.27
CA TRP A 91 5.17 -29.90 2.35
C TRP A 91 5.61 -31.15 3.11
N ASP A 92 5.01 -32.28 2.77
CA ASP A 92 5.10 -33.53 3.54
C ASP A 92 4.75 -33.32 5.02
N HIS A 93 5.74 -33.43 5.91
CA HIS A 93 5.62 -33.29 7.36
C HIS A 93 6.30 -32.01 7.87
N LYS A 94 6.60 -31.06 6.97
CA LYS A 94 7.24 -29.79 7.29
C LYS A 94 6.33 -28.61 7.02
N VAL A 95 6.43 -27.62 7.89
CA VAL A 95 5.75 -26.33 7.79
C VAL A 95 6.78 -25.23 7.63
N LEU A 96 6.70 -24.50 6.52
CA LEU A 96 7.53 -23.34 6.24
C LEU A 96 6.63 -22.11 6.26
N ALA A 97 7.05 -21.05 6.95
CA ALA A 97 6.33 -19.79 6.97
C ALA A 97 7.23 -18.67 6.43
N PHE A 98 6.69 -17.89 5.49
CA PHE A 98 7.27 -16.64 5.01
C PHE A 98 6.41 -15.49 5.52
N SER A 99 6.97 -14.56 6.26
CA SER A 99 6.19 -13.47 6.84
C SER A 99 5.65 -12.50 5.79
N GLY A 100 6.40 -12.29 4.70
CA GLY A 100 6.29 -11.04 3.94
C GLY A 100 6.69 -9.86 4.82
N ASP A 101 6.25 -8.65 4.45
CA ASP A 101 6.38 -7.49 5.32
C ASP A 101 5.25 -7.53 6.36
N LEU A 102 5.59 -7.31 7.63
CA LEU A 102 4.68 -7.39 8.75
C LEU A 102 4.15 -6.00 9.15
N GLY A 103 2.86 -5.97 9.45
CA GLY A 103 2.19 -4.83 10.03
C GLY A 103 2.42 -4.70 11.53
N ARG A 104 2.00 -3.56 12.07
CA ARG A 104 2.01 -3.32 13.51
C ARG A 104 0.79 -3.97 14.17
N TYR A 105 0.96 -4.46 15.40
CA TYR A 105 -0.17 -4.93 16.22
C TYR A 105 -1.18 -3.80 16.53
N HIS A 106 -0.67 -2.58 16.66
CA HIS A 106 -1.44 -1.37 16.94
C HIS A 106 -1.36 -0.39 15.77
N ASP A 107 -1.86 -0.83 14.61
CA ASP A 107 -2.02 0.03 13.44
C ASP A 107 -3.36 0.79 13.51
N PRO A 108 -3.41 2.08 13.09
CA PRO A 108 -4.65 2.87 13.04
C PRO A 108 -5.65 2.36 12.00
N ILE A 109 -5.19 1.70 10.93
CA ILE A 109 -6.02 1.25 9.82
C ILE A 109 -6.06 -0.27 9.77
N MET A 110 -4.91 -0.94 9.76
CA MET A 110 -4.83 -2.36 9.43
C MET A 110 -5.17 -3.26 10.64
N GLN A 111 -5.70 -4.45 10.33
CA GLN A 111 -5.79 -5.52 11.32
C GLN A 111 -4.38 -6.00 11.72
N PRO A 112 -4.19 -6.53 12.94
CA PRO A 112 -2.86 -6.99 13.36
C PRO A 112 -2.46 -8.24 12.57
N PRO A 113 -1.16 -8.51 12.39
CA PRO A 113 -0.69 -9.74 11.76
C PRO A 113 -1.18 -10.98 12.52
N LEU A 114 -1.58 -12.02 11.78
CA LEU A 114 -1.92 -13.32 12.33
C LEU A 114 -0.71 -14.26 12.24
N ALA A 115 -0.16 -14.62 13.40
CA ALA A 115 0.97 -15.53 13.47
C ALA A 115 0.58 -16.97 13.07
N PRO A 116 1.46 -17.73 12.40
CA PRO A 116 1.24 -19.15 12.19
C PRO A 116 1.21 -19.90 13.53
N ALA A 117 0.30 -20.86 13.68
CA ALA A 117 0.21 -21.68 14.89
C ALA A 117 1.48 -22.52 15.12
N HIS A 118 2.16 -22.93 14.05
CA HIS A 118 3.44 -23.64 14.06
C HIS A 118 4.19 -23.37 12.76
N ALA A 119 5.52 -23.33 12.83
CA ALA A 119 6.41 -23.36 11.68
C ALA A 119 7.71 -24.06 12.07
N ASP A 120 8.16 -25.04 11.28
CA ASP A 120 9.47 -25.66 11.44
C ASP A 120 10.59 -24.75 10.93
N TYR A 121 10.28 -23.99 9.87
CA TYR A 121 11.15 -22.95 9.31
C TYR A 121 10.37 -21.66 9.17
N LEU A 122 10.96 -20.57 9.67
CA LEU A 122 10.41 -19.23 9.57
C LEU A 122 11.40 -18.34 8.82
N VAL A 123 10.96 -17.80 7.69
CA VAL A 123 11.64 -16.73 6.97
C VAL A 123 10.89 -15.44 7.31
N VAL A 124 11.53 -14.62 8.13
CA VAL A 124 10.94 -13.39 8.64
C VAL A 124 11.69 -12.17 8.09
N GLU A 125 10.94 -11.13 7.78
CA GLU A 125 11.52 -9.82 7.45
C GLU A 125 12.26 -9.22 8.65
N SER A 126 13.13 -8.25 8.39
CA SER A 126 13.94 -7.62 9.43
C SER A 126 14.15 -6.12 9.18
N THR A 127 13.16 -5.45 8.57
CA THR A 127 13.28 -4.04 8.13
C THR A 127 13.71 -3.11 9.27
N TYR A 128 13.19 -3.34 10.48
CA TYR A 128 13.54 -2.59 11.70
C TYR A 128 14.13 -3.49 12.79
N GLY A 129 14.90 -4.52 12.40
CA GLY A 129 15.48 -5.48 13.36
C GLY A 129 16.45 -4.86 14.38
N ASP A 130 16.89 -3.61 14.19
CA ASP A 130 17.85 -2.89 15.02
C ASP A 130 17.21 -1.81 15.92
N ARG A 131 15.88 -1.57 15.85
CA ARG A 131 15.23 -0.43 16.50
C ARG A 131 13.88 -0.77 17.10
N LEU A 132 13.55 -0.07 18.20
CA LEU A 132 12.20 -0.07 18.76
C LEU A 132 11.38 1.06 18.14
N HIS A 133 10.07 0.84 18.00
CA HIS A 133 9.15 1.89 17.63
C HIS A 133 8.95 2.87 18.80
N PRO A 134 8.92 4.19 18.54
CA PRO A 134 8.58 5.16 19.56
C PRO A 134 7.13 4.96 20.01
N GLU A 135 6.85 5.19 21.30
CA GLU A 135 5.50 5.17 21.86
C GLU A 135 4.70 6.46 21.56
N SER A 136 5.21 7.30 20.65
CA SER A 136 4.57 8.57 20.34
C SER A 136 3.27 8.37 19.56
N ASP A 137 2.34 9.30 19.75
CA ASP A 137 1.08 9.34 19.03
C ASP A 137 1.25 10.12 17.71
N PRO A 138 1.24 9.44 16.54
CA PRO A 138 1.46 10.09 15.26
C PRO A 138 0.44 11.19 14.95
N GLU A 139 -0.81 11.05 15.44
CA GLU A 139 -1.85 12.07 15.23
C GLU A 139 -1.47 13.40 15.91
N ASN A 140 -0.94 13.31 17.13
CA ASN A 140 -0.51 14.48 17.90
C ASN A 140 0.77 15.10 17.35
N GLU A 141 1.72 14.29 16.87
CA GLU A 141 2.92 14.79 16.21
C GLU A 141 2.58 15.54 14.91
N LEU A 142 1.71 14.96 14.07
CA LEU A 142 1.23 15.59 12.84
C LEU A 142 0.52 16.91 13.14
N ALA A 143 -0.38 16.93 14.13
CA ALA A 143 -1.07 18.14 14.52
C ALA A 143 -0.11 19.24 14.99
N ALA A 144 0.87 18.91 15.84
CA ALA A 144 1.87 19.88 16.30
C ALA A 144 2.72 20.43 15.14
N LEU A 145 3.10 19.57 14.19
CA LEU A 145 3.81 19.96 12.97
C LEU A 145 2.97 20.92 12.11
N PHE A 146 1.70 20.60 11.93
CA PHE A 146 0.74 21.39 11.17
C PHE A 146 0.50 22.76 11.82
N ASP A 147 0.21 22.81 13.12
CA ASP A 147 0.01 24.04 13.88
C ASP A 147 1.21 24.98 13.73
N LYS A 148 2.43 24.46 13.93
CA LYS A 148 3.68 25.22 13.79
C LYS A 148 3.87 25.75 12.38
N THR A 149 3.53 24.95 11.36
CA THR A 149 3.76 25.31 9.96
C THR A 149 2.73 26.32 9.45
N PHE A 150 1.46 26.14 9.79
CA PHE A 150 0.36 26.99 9.33
C PHE A 150 0.30 28.32 10.08
N ALA A 151 0.73 28.37 11.36
CA ALA A 151 0.83 29.63 12.12
C ALA A 151 1.77 30.67 11.47
N ARG A 152 2.71 30.23 10.63
CA ARG A 152 3.63 31.09 9.87
C ARG A 152 3.28 31.22 8.38
N GLY A 153 2.09 30.76 7.97
CA GLY A 153 1.65 30.78 6.56
C GLY A 153 2.41 29.81 5.65
N GLY A 154 3.03 28.77 6.20
CA GLY A 154 3.80 27.79 5.44
C GLY A 154 2.93 26.70 4.80
N VAL A 155 3.55 25.93 3.90
CA VAL A 155 2.95 24.76 3.25
C VAL A 155 3.68 23.50 3.73
N VAL A 156 2.94 22.40 3.89
CA VAL A 156 3.51 21.07 4.20
C VAL A 156 3.44 20.21 2.93
N VAL A 157 4.58 19.69 2.50
CA VAL A 157 4.68 18.72 1.39
C VAL A 157 5.10 17.38 1.99
N MET A 158 4.29 16.33 1.77
CA MET A 158 4.53 15.00 2.32
C MET A 158 4.69 13.96 1.19
N PRO A 159 5.93 13.65 0.77
CA PRO A 159 6.16 12.54 -0.14
C PRO A 159 5.83 11.23 0.59
N CYS A 160 4.97 10.41 0.00
CA CYS A 160 4.62 9.11 0.55
C CYS A 160 4.30 8.12 -0.58
N PHE A 161 4.37 6.84 -0.27
CA PHE A 161 3.84 5.82 -1.16
C PHE A 161 2.31 5.92 -1.22
N THR A 162 1.79 5.78 -2.42
CA THR A 162 0.37 5.90 -2.73
C THR A 162 -0.50 4.80 -2.10
N VAL A 163 0.10 3.66 -1.75
CA VAL A 163 -0.55 2.51 -1.14
C VAL A 163 -0.05 2.36 0.30
N GLY A 164 -0.98 2.17 1.24
CA GLY A 164 -0.71 2.07 2.67
C GLY A 164 -0.50 3.44 3.31
N ARG A 165 0.70 4.02 3.13
CA ARG A 165 1.10 5.24 3.88
C ARG A 165 0.22 6.46 3.56
N ALA A 166 -0.16 6.64 2.29
CA ALA A 166 -1.07 7.72 1.91
C ALA A 166 -2.42 7.60 2.63
N GLN A 167 -2.99 6.39 2.70
CA GLN A 167 -4.28 6.15 3.38
C GLN A 167 -4.16 6.38 4.89
N GLU A 168 -3.05 6.00 5.52
CA GLU A 168 -2.77 6.28 6.93
C GLU A 168 -2.72 7.79 7.21
N ILE A 169 -2.02 8.55 6.36
CA ILE A 169 -1.95 10.01 6.46
C ILE A 169 -3.35 10.63 6.27
N LEU A 170 -4.11 10.17 5.27
CA LEU A 170 -5.47 10.64 5.02
C LEU A 170 -6.42 10.34 6.19
N HIS A 171 -6.25 9.19 6.86
CA HIS A 171 -7.00 8.84 8.06
C HIS A 171 -6.75 9.84 9.20
N TYR A 172 -5.48 10.14 9.51
CA TYR A 172 -5.14 11.14 10.52
C TYR A 172 -5.65 12.53 10.13
N ILE A 173 -5.51 12.93 8.86
CA ILE A 173 -6.05 14.19 8.36
C ILE A 173 -7.57 14.28 8.55
N ALA A 174 -8.31 13.21 8.23
CA ALA A 174 -9.75 13.16 8.42
C ALA A 174 -10.13 13.35 9.91
N ARG A 175 -9.43 12.67 10.82
CA ARG A 175 -9.64 12.79 12.27
C ARG A 175 -9.30 14.19 12.80
N LEU A 176 -8.21 14.79 12.32
CA LEU A 176 -7.81 16.15 12.69
C LEU A 176 -8.80 17.21 12.15
N LYS A 177 -9.36 17.01 10.96
CA LYS A 177 -10.43 17.86 10.44
C LYS A 177 -11.71 17.73 11.27
N ALA A 178 -12.12 16.50 11.57
CA ALA A 178 -13.33 16.22 12.36
C ALA A 178 -13.26 16.77 13.79
N SER A 179 -12.08 16.73 14.43
CA SER A 179 -11.83 17.29 15.76
C SER A 179 -11.66 18.81 15.79
N GLY A 180 -11.68 19.48 14.63
CA GLY A 180 -11.53 20.93 14.54
C GLY A 180 -10.07 21.43 14.54
N ARG A 181 -9.09 20.55 14.81
CA ARG A 181 -7.64 20.88 14.83
C ARG A 181 -7.11 21.28 13.46
N MET A 182 -7.81 20.93 12.37
CA MET A 182 -7.42 21.27 11.00
C MET A 182 -8.60 21.66 10.09
N ALA A 183 -9.70 22.18 10.65
CA ALA A 183 -10.98 22.33 9.94
C ALA A 183 -10.94 23.17 8.65
N ARG A 184 -9.99 24.09 8.50
CA ARG A 184 -9.93 25.04 7.36
C ARG A 184 -8.70 24.90 6.47
N VAL A 185 -7.89 23.88 6.67
CA VAL A 185 -6.68 23.68 5.86
C VAL A 185 -7.05 22.88 4.61
N PRO A 186 -6.80 23.43 3.40
CA PRO A 186 -6.95 22.66 2.18
C PRO A 186 -5.88 21.58 2.13
N VAL A 187 -6.26 20.38 1.73
CA VAL A 187 -5.37 19.22 1.59
C VAL A 187 -5.55 18.68 0.19
N PHE A 188 -4.44 18.43 -0.50
CA PHE A 188 -4.42 17.93 -1.87
C PHE A 188 -3.65 16.62 -1.93
N VAL A 189 -4.14 15.68 -2.74
CA VAL A 189 -3.41 14.45 -3.09
C VAL A 189 -3.20 14.45 -4.59
N ASP A 190 -1.94 14.57 -5.00
CA ASP A 190 -1.53 14.60 -6.40
C ASP A 190 -1.15 13.19 -6.87
N SER A 191 -2.15 12.32 -6.93
CA SER A 191 -1.98 10.95 -7.43
C SER A 191 -3.34 10.38 -7.83
N PRO A 192 -3.60 10.17 -9.14
CA PRO A 192 -4.77 9.44 -9.59
C PRO A 192 -4.86 8.06 -8.94
N MET A 193 -3.73 7.35 -8.85
CA MET A 193 -3.61 6.06 -8.18
C MET A 193 -4.04 6.09 -6.70
N ALA A 194 -3.80 7.18 -5.96
CA ALA A 194 -4.24 7.27 -4.55
C ALA A 194 -5.76 7.21 -4.44
N THR A 195 -6.45 7.78 -5.43
CA THR A 195 -7.91 7.76 -5.49
C THR A 195 -8.42 6.35 -5.68
N ASP A 196 -7.87 5.64 -6.67
CA ASP A 196 -8.30 4.30 -7.01
C ASP A 196 -8.00 3.32 -5.87
N VAL A 197 -6.84 3.45 -5.24
CA VAL A 197 -6.46 2.65 -4.06
C VAL A 197 -7.39 2.91 -2.87
N THR A 198 -7.79 4.17 -2.65
CA THR A 198 -8.71 4.51 -1.54
C THR A 198 -10.08 3.85 -1.72
N GLU A 199 -10.54 3.67 -2.96
CA GLU A 199 -11.78 2.94 -3.24
C GLU A 199 -11.63 1.44 -2.96
N ILE A 200 -10.46 0.83 -3.19
CA ILE A 200 -10.21 -0.59 -2.85
C ILE A 200 -10.38 -0.83 -1.33
N TYR A 201 -9.93 0.09 -0.47
CA TYR A 201 -10.18 -0.02 0.97
C TYR A 201 -11.69 -0.11 1.29
N ARG A 202 -12.55 0.60 0.55
CA ARG A 202 -14.00 0.53 0.77
C ARG A 202 -14.61 -0.83 0.39
N HIS A 203 -13.99 -1.57 -0.55
CA HIS A 203 -14.44 -2.89 -0.96
C HIS A 203 -13.99 -4.01 0.00
N HIS A 204 -12.84 -3.85 0.66
CA HIS A 204 -12.22 -4.88 1.51
C HIS A 204 -12.34 -4.59 3.01
N ILE A 205 -13.55 -4.22 3.45
CA ILE A 205 -13.79 -3.69 4.82
C ILE A 205 -13.43 -4.66 5.96
N LEU A 206 -13.40 -5.96 5.69
CA LEU A 206 -13.07 -6.99 6.68
C LEU A 206 -11.56 -7.14 6.91
N GLU A 207 -10.72 -6.60 6.03
CA GLU A 207 -9.26 -6.72 6.10
C GLU A 207 -8.61 -5.60 6.92
N HIS A 208 -9.39 -4.60 7.35
CA HIS A 208 -8.92 -3.45 8.12
C HIS A 208 -9.90 -3.08 9.25
N ARG A 209 -9.55 -2.07 10.05
CA ARG A 209 -10.27 -1.63 11.25
C ARG A 209 -11.20 -0.45 11.02
N LEU A 210 -11.09 0.23 9.88
CA LEU A 210 -11.91 1.39 9.58
C LEU A 210 -13.39 1.03 9.57
N THR A 211 -14.20 1.83 10.26
CA THR A 211 -15.65 1.81 10.08
C THR A 211 -16.02 2.24 8.67
N PRO A 212 -17.23 1.90 8.16
CA PRO A 212 -17.69 2.40 6.87
C PRO A 212 -17.64 3.93 6.75
N SER A 213 -17.89 4.65 7.86
CA SER A 213 -17.79 6.10 7.92
C SER A 213 -16.35 6.60 7.73
N GLU A 214 -15.39 5.98 8.41
CA GLU A 214 -13.97 6.34 8.30
C GLU A 214 -13.39 5.98 6.94
N ALA A 215 -13.74 4.82 6.37
CA ALA A 215 -13.35 4.44 5.02
C ALA A 215 -13.89 5.44 3.97
N ASN A 216 -15.14 5.91 4.12
CA ASN A 216 -15.68 6.97 3.28
C ASN A 216 -14.98 8.32 3.51
N ALA A 217 -14.57 8.61 4.74
CA ALA A 217 -13.89 9.86 5.07
C ALA A 217 -12.51 9.98 4.42
N LEU A 218 -11.82 8.86 4.14
CA LEU A 218 -10.53 8.88 3.45
C LEU A 218 -10.59 9.63 2.10
N GLY A 219 -11.59 9.33 1.27
CA GLY A 219 -11.77 9.97 -0.03
C GLY A 219 -12.21 11.43 0.03
N HIS A 220 -12.68 11.90 1.19
CA HIS A 220 -13.14 13.28 1.41
C HIS A 220 -12.15 14.10 2.26
N ALA A 221 -11.10 13.45 2.79
CA ALA A 221 -10.09 14.08 3.62
C ALA A 221 -9.24 15.10 2.82
N ALA A 222 -9.16 14.93 1.51
CA ALA A 222 -8.40 15.77 0.59
C ALA A 222 -9.11 15.97 -0.75
N THR A 223 -8.72 17.02 -1.46
CA THR A 223 -9.04 17.21 -2.87
C THR A 223 -8.11 16.31 -3.69
N MET A 224 -8.70 15.31 -4.35
CA MET A 224 -7.96 14.36 -5.19
C MET A 224 -7.72 14.95 -6.57
N ILE A 225 -6.46 15.12 -6.96
CA ILE A 225 -6.05 15.63 -8.27
C ILE A 225 -5.85 14.44 -9.20
N ARG A 226 -6.58 14.43 -10.33
CA ARG A 226 -6.61 13.31 -11.29
C ARG A 226 -5.95 13.63 -12.62
N SER A 227 -5.62 14.89 -12.90
CA SER A 227 -4.98 15.29 -14.15
C SER A 227 -3.97 16.41 -13.97
N VAL A 228 -3.04 16.51 -14.93
CA VAL A 228 -2.04 17.58 -15.00
C VAL A 228 -2.70 18.96 -15.11
N GLU A 229 -3.86 19.06 -15.74
CA GLU A 229 -4.62 20.31 -15.83
C GLU A 229 -5.17 20.74 -14.46
N GLN A 230 -5.61 19.77 -13.65
CA GLN A 230 -6.07 20.04 -12.28
C GLN A 230 -4.92 20.40 -11.33
N SER A 231 -3.70 19.91 -11.57
CA SER A 231 -2.50 20.24 -10.78
C SER A 231 -1.97 21.67 -11.04
N LYS A 232 -2.40 22.31 -12.13
CA LYS A 232 -1.98 23.67 -12.53
C LYS A 232 -2.92 24.80 -12.06
N ALA A 233 -4.07 24.46 -11.49
CA ALA A 233 -5.11 25.40 -11.04
C ALA A 233 -4.93 25.79 -9.57
#